data_AF-A0A4Q1C637-F1
#
_entry.id   AF-A0A4Q1C637-F1
#
_cell.length_a   1.000
_cell.length_b   1.000
_cell.length_c   1.000
_cell.angle_alpha   90.00
_cell.angle_beta   90.00
_cell.angle_gamma   90.00
#
_symmetry.space_group_name_H-M   'P 1'
#
loop_
_entity.id
_entity.type
_entity.pdbx_description
1 polymer ?
#
loop_
_entity_poly.entity_id
_entity_poly.type
_entity_poly.pdbx_seq_one_letter_code
_entity_poly.pdbx_strand_id
1 'polypeptide(L)' 'FRRVWPRSLGGALSGKAVAAIVKDRARLAGLDGDFAGHSLRSGFVTEGARRGVALPALMAMTDHRSVA' A
#
# COMPACT_ATOMS: atom_id res chain seq x y z
N PHE A 1 2.74 9.80 -3.23
CA PHE A 1 3.57 10.01 -2.02
C PHE A 1 4.48 11.21 -2.23
N ARG A 2 4.50 12.16 -1.29
CA ARG A 2 5.38 13.35 -1.34
C ARG A 2 6.15 13.48 -0.05
N ARG A 3 7.33 14.09 -0.12
CA ARG A 3 8.08 14.47 1.08
C ARG A 3 7.38 15.64 1.77
N VAL A 4 7.23 15.57 3.09
CA VAL A 4 6.69 16.66 3.91
C VAL A 4 7.83 17.25 4.75
N TRP A 5 7.94 18.57 4.73
CA TRP A 5 8.87 19.36 5.53
C TRP A 5 8.04 20.22 6.49
N PRO A 6 8.62 20.73 7.59
CA PRO A 6 7.84 21.46 8.61
C PRO A 6 6.99 22.63 8.08
N ARG A 7 7.41 23.27 6.97
CA ARG A 7 6.72 24.41 6.38
C ARG A 7 6.44 24.27 4.87
N SER A 8 6.70 23.11 4.27
CA SER A 8 6.56 22.95 2.81
C SER A 8 6.40 21.49 2.35
N LEU A 9 5.88 21.32 1.13
CA LEU A 9 5.80 20.05 0.45
C LEU A 9 6.97 19.91 -0.54
N GLY A 10 7.73 18.83 -0.40
CA GLY A 10 8.78 18.47 -1.35
C GLY A 10 8.21 17.78 -2.60
N GLY A 11 9.12 17.34 -3.47
CA GLY A 11 8.77 16.57 -4.66
C GLY A 11 8.12 15.21 -4.36
N ALA A 12 7.66 14.55 -5.42
CA ALA A 12 7.18 13.18 -5.34
C ALA A 12 8.30 12.23 -4.87
N LEU A 13 7.94 11.24 -4.05
CA LEU A 13 8.86 10.16 -3.70
C LEU A 13 8.96 9.18 -4.88
N SER A 14 10.16 8.66 -5.12
CA SER A 14 10.34 7.55 -6.06
C SER A 14 9.70 6.28 -5.51
N GLY A 15 9.33 5.34 -6.40
CA GLY A 15 8.82 4.03 -5.97
C GLY A 15 9.78 3.27 -5.06
N LYS A 16 11.11 3.37 -5.32
CA LYS A 16 12.15 2.80 -4.47
C LYS A 16 12.16 3.41 -3.06
N ALA A 17 11.99 4.72 -2.94
CA ALA A 17 11.91 5.37 -1.63
C ALA A 17 10.67 4.93 -0.84
N VAL A 18 9.52 4.80 -1.51
CA VAL A 18 8.30 4.26 -0.89
C VAL A 18 8.52 2.81 -0.45
N ALA A 19 9.10 1.96 -1.29
CA ALA A 19 9.38 0.57 -0.94
C ALA A 19 10.32 0.46 0.27
N ALA A 20 11.38 1.28 0.35
CA ALA A 20 12.27 1.31 1.50
C ALA A 20 11.55 1.68 2.80
N ILE A 21 10.64 2.66 2.76
CA ILE A 21 9.81 3.03 3.91
C ILE A 21 8.94 1.84 4.34
N VAL A 22 8.28 1.17 3.40
CA VAL A 22 7.41 0.02 3.71
C VAL A 22 8.21 -1.11 4.36
N LYS A 23 9.38 -1.47 3.81
CA LYS A 23 10.27 -2.50 4.38
C LYS A 23 10.69 -2.18 5.80
N ASP A 24 11.09 -0.93 6.03
CA ASP A 24 11.51 -0.49 7.37
C ASP A 24 10.35 -0.57 8.38
N ARG A 25 9.14 -0.16 7.99
CA ARG A 25 7.95 -0.26 8.84
C ARG A 25 7.55 -1.71 9.12
N ALA A 26 7.63 -2.60 8.13
CA ALA A 26 7.34 -4.02 8.33
C ALA A 26 8.33 -4.65 9.32
N ARG A 27 9.63 -4.33 9.17
CA ARG A 27 10.68 -4.77 10.10
C ARG A 27 10.43 -4.26 11.52
N LEU A 28 10.09 -2.98 11.70
CA LEU A 28 9.76 -2.42 13.02
C LEU A 28 8.52 -3.05 13.65
N ALA A 29 7.60 -3.55 12.84
CA ALA A 29 6.42 -4.29 13.30
C ALA A 29 6.70 -5.79 13.57
N GLY A 30 7.94 -6.26 13.38
CA GLY A 30 8.31 -7.66 13.56
C GLY A 30 7.72 -8.60 12.51
N LEU A 31 7.44 -8.09 11.30
CA LEU A 31 6.87 -8.88 10.21
C LEU A 31 7.98 -9.45 9.33
N ASP A 32 7.91 -10.75 9.06
CA ASP A 32 8.80 -11.45 8.12
C ASP A 32 8.18 -11.53 6.72
N GLY A 33 9.00 -11.27 5.68
CA GLY A 33 8.58 -11.35 4.27
C GLY A 33 9.11 -10.22 3.38
N ASP A 34 8.78 -10.26 2.09
CA ASP A 34 9.12 -9.18 1.13
C ASP A 34 7.98 -8.16 1.03
N PHE A 35 8.12 -7.07 1.81
CA PHE A 35 7.13 -6.01 1.85
C PHE A 35 7.48 -4.87 0.88
N ALA A 36 6.51 -4.47 0.06
CA ALA A 36 6.55 -3.32 -0.83
C ALA A 36 5.12 -2.89 -1.22
N GLY A 37 4.98 -1.93 -2.15
CA GLY A 37 3.67 -1.42 -2.60
C GLY A 37 2.70 -2.52 -3.05
N HIS A 38 3.16 -3.52 -3.81
CA HIS A 38 2.32 -4.63 -4.26
C HIS A 38 1.81 -5.48 -3.10
N SER A 39 2.68 -5.85 -2.14
CA SER A 39 2.26 -6.62 -0.97
C SER A 39 1.18 -5.92 -0.14
N LEU A 40 1.27 -4.59 0.01
CA LEU A 40 0.27 -3.80 0.74
C LEU A 40 -1.08 -3.78 0.01
N ARG A 41 -1.04 -3.66 -1.32
CA ARG A 41 -2.27 -3.71 -2.14
C ARG A 41 -2.93 -5.09 -2.03
N SER A 42 -2.18 -6.17 -2.15
CA SER A 42 -2.72 -7.53 -2.00
C SER A 42 -3.29 -7.76 -0.59
N GLY A 43 -2.58 -7.33 0.45
CA GLY A 43 -3.06 -7.42 1.83
C GLY A 43 -4.35 -6.62 2.06
N PHE A 44 -4.46 -5.41 1.48
CA PHE A 44 -5.67 -4.60 1.54
C PHE A 44 -6.88 -5.31 0.90
N VAL A 45 -6.70 -5.92 -0.28
CA VAL A 45 -7.79 -6.67 -0.95
C VAL A 45 -8.19 -7.89 -0.12
N THR A 46 -7.23 -8.67 0.38
CA THR A 46 -7.47 -9.84 1.22
C THR A 46 -8.24 -9.47 2.49
N GLU A 47 -7.82 -8.42 3.20
CA GLU A 47 -8.51 -8.00 4.41
C GLU A 47 -9.89 -7.40 4.13
N GLY A 48 -10.04 -6.63 3.06
CA GLY A 48 -11.35 -6.15 2.63
C GLY A 48 -12.32 -7.30 2.36
N ALA A 49 -11.86 -8.34 1.67
CA ALA A 49 -12.66 -9.54 1.43
C ALA A 49 -13.01 -10.28 2.73
N ARG A 50 -12.05 -10.46 3.65
CA ARG A 50 -12.29 -11.07 4.98
C ARG A 50 -13.31 -10.29 5.82
N ARG A 51 -13.37 -8.97 5.65
CA ARG A 51 -14.35 -8.09 6.32
C ARG A 51 -15.72 -8.07 5.64
N GLY A 52 -15.91 -8.83 4.56
CA GLY A 52 -17.17 -8.89 3.83
C GLY A 52 -17.46 -7.64 2.99
N VAL A 53 -16.44 -6.84 2.67
CA VAL A 53 -16.61 -5.70 1.76
C VAL A 53 -16.97 -6.24 0.38
N ALA A 54 -18.03 -5.69 -0.21
CA ALA A 54 -18.51 -6.12 -1.52
C ALA A 54 -17.41 -6.00 -2.59
N LEU A 55 -17.27 -7.03 -3.45
CA LEU A 55 -16.25 -7.07 -4.49
C LEU A 55 -16.25 -5.82 -5.40
N PRO A 56 -17.41 -5.28 -5.86
CA PRO A 56 -17.41 -4.04 -6.64
C PRO A 56 -16.78 -2.84 -5.92
N ALA A 57 -16.96 -2.76 -4.60
CA ALA A 57 -16.35 -1.69 -3.80
C ALA A 57 -14.83 -1.88 -3.66
N LEU A 58 -14.35 -3.12 -3.45
CA LEU A 58 -12.92 -3.42 -3.45
C LEU A 58 -12.27 -3.12 -4.80
N MET A 59 -12.93 -3.48 -5.90
CA MET A 59 -12.48 -3.19 -7.26
C MET A 59 -12.39 -1.69 -7.50
N ALA A 60 -13.39 -0.90 -7.09
CA ALA A 60 -13.37 0.55 -7.21
C ALA A 60 -12.23 1.20 -6.39
N MET A 61 -11.98 0.75 -5.16
CA MET A 61 -10.89 1.27 -4.32
C MET A 61 -9.49 0.92 -4.84
N THR A 62 -9.39 -0.18 -5.58
CA THR A 62 -8.11 -0.65 -6.13
C THR A 62 -7.97 -0.35 -7.62
N ASP A 63 -8.96 0.20 -8.30
CA ASP A 63 -8.93 0.45 -9.74
C ASP A 63 -8.72 -0.86 -10.56
N HIS A 64 -9.31 -1.98 -10.11
CA HIS A 64 -9.38 -3.21 -10.91
C HIS A 64 -10.57 -3.13 -11.87
N ARG A 65 -10.32 -3.38 -13.16
CA ARG A 65 -11.34 -3.31 -14.23
C ARG A 65 -11.93 -4.67 -14.59
N SER A 66 -11.25 -5.75 -14.25
CA SER A 66 -11.68 -7.13 -14.48
C SER A 66 -11.48 -7.97 -13.22
N VAL A 67 -12.21 -9.07 -13.14
CA VAL A 67 -12.02 -10.14 -12.14
C VAL A 67 -11.02 -11.20 -12.63
N ALA A 68 -10.76 -11.21 -13.94
CA ALA A 68 -9.77 -12.06 -14.62
C ALA A 68 -8.39 -11.42 -14.60
#